data_AF-A0A7V2XAV2-F1
#
_entry.id   AF-A0A7V2XAV2-F1
#
_cell.length_a   1.000
_cell.length_b   1.000
_cell.length_c   1.000
_cell.angle_alpha   90.00
_cell.angle_beta   90.00
_cell.angle_gamma   90.00
#
_symmetry.space_group_name_H-M   'P 1'
#
loop_
_entity.id
_entity.type
_entity.pdbx_description
1 polymer ?
#
loop_
_entity_poly.entity_id
_entity_poly.type
_entity_poly.pdbx_seq_one_letter_code
_entity_poly.pdbx_strand_id
1 'polypeptide(L)' 'MEIHEFQQLIRRVYLERDQKRGADRTFLWLLEEVGELTRAYRRKEDHLGSEMADVLAWMVSVANLLGIDLE' A
#
# COMPACT_ATOMS: atom_id res chain seq x y z
N MET A 1 -4.82 -15.57 5.87
CA MET A 1 -4.76 -14.28 6.56
C MET A 1 -6.02 -13.55 6.20
N GLU A 2 -6.80 -13.17 7.20
CA GLU A 2 -7.92 -12.23 7.01
C GLU A 2 -7.35 -10.83 6.69
N ILE A 3 -8.17 -9.95 6.12
CA ILE A 3 -7.76 -8.58 5.77
C ILE A 3 -7.30 -7.84 7.03
N HIS A 4 -7.99 -8.03 8.14
CA HIS A 4 -7.62 -7.48 9.44
C HIS A 4 -6.21 -7.91 9.89
N GLU A 5 -5.85 -9.19 9.74
CA GLU A 5 -4.52 -9.69 10.14
C GLU A 5 -3.40 -9.06 9.29
N PHE A 6 -3.65 -8.91 7.99
CA PHE A 6 -2.73 -8.22 7.09
C PHE A 6 -2.58 -6.75 7.46
N GLN A 7 -3.70 -6.08 7.79
CA GLN A 7 -3.69 -4.70 8.23
C GLN A 7 -2.87 -4.50 9.51
N GLN A 8 -3.01 -5.39 10.50
CA GLN A 8 -2.21 -5.35 11.71
C GLN A 8 -0.73 -5.66 11.45
N LEU A 9 -0.41 -6.52 10.50
CA LEU A 9 0.98 -6.76 10.09
C LEU A 9 1.60 -5.48 9.50
N ILE A 10 0.95 -4.86 8.51
CA ILE A 10 1.42 -3.61 7.90
C ILE A 10 1.55 -2.50 8.95
N ARG A 11 0.58 -2.40 9.87
CA ARG A 11 0.61 -1.44 10.98
C ARG A 11 1.87 -1.61 11.82
N ARG A 12 2.19 -2.84 12.24
CA ARG A 12 3.36 -3.14 13.07
C ARG A 12 4.68 -2.81 12.37
N VAL A 13 4.75 -3.02 11.06
CA VAL A 13 6.00 -2.86 10.30
C VAL A 13 6.23 -1.40 9.85
N TYR A 14 5.18 -0.70 9.42
CA TYR A 14 5.33 0.56 8.68
C TYR A 14 4.73 1.80 9.35
N LEU A 15 3.84 1.66 10.34
CA LEU A 15 3.08 2.81 10.87
C LEU A 15 3.97 3.94 11.39
N GLU A 16 5.05 3.63 12.12
CA GLU A 16 5.95 4.68 12.66
C GLU A 16 6.60 5.51 11.54
N ARG A 17 7.01 4.86 10.46
CA ARG A 17 7.60 5.54 9.29
C ARG A 17 6.54 6.33 8.53
N ASP A 18 5.37 5.74 8.37
CA ASP A 18 4.25 6.35 7.66
C ASP A 18 3.75 7.59 8.40
N GLN A 19 3.73 7.58 9.73
CA GLN A 19 3.37 8.74 10.56
C GLN A 19 4.34 9.90 10.37
N LYS A 20 5.66 9.62 10.26
CA LYS A 20 6.68 10.65 9.99
C LYS A 20 6.51 11.26 8.59
N ARG A 21 6.05 10.48 7.61
CA ARG A 21 5.79 10.96 6.24
C ARG A 21 4.47 11.72 6.12
N GLY A 22 3.45 11.34 6.88
CA GLY A 22 2.12 11.93 6.86
C GLY A 22 1.17 11.30 5.84
N ALA A 23 -0.14 11.48 6.06
CA ALA A 23 -1.20 10.85 5.27
C ALA A 23 -1.18 11.28 3.79
N ASP A 24 -1.13 12.59 3.51
CA ASP A 24 -1.16 13.10 2.13
C ASP A 24 -0.01 12.56 1.28
N ARG A 25 1.21 12.58 1.82
CA ARG A 25 2.39 12.06 1.13
C ARG A 25 2.30 10.53 0.97
N THR A 26 1.80 9.82 1.96
CA THR A 26 1.61 8.36 1.87
C THR A 26 0.55 8.00 0.83
N PHE A 27 -0.51 8.80 0.70
CA PHE A 27 -1.52 8.65 -0.35
C PHE A 27 -0.94 8.91 -1.74
N LEU A 28 -0.05 9.90 -1.89
CA LEU A 28 0.65 10.12 -3.16
C LEU A 28 1.53 8.93 -3.57
N TRP A 29 2.22 8.29 -2.61
CA TRP A 29 2.97 7.05 -2.87
C TRP A 29 2.05 5.92 -3.36
N LEU A 30 0.88 5.75 -2.77
CA LEU A 30 -0.11 4.78 -3.28
C LEU A 30 -0.45 5.04 -4.76
N LEU A 31 -0.65 6.30 -5.15
CA LEU A 31 -0.97 6.64 -6.54
C LEU A 31 0.21 6.39 -7.49
N GLU A 32 1.44 6.63 -7.04
CA GLU A 32 2.66 6.34 -7.80
C GLU A 32 2.75 4.85 -8.15
N GLU A 33 2.43 3.99 -7.19
CA GLU A 33 2.51 2.52 -7.28
C GLU A 33 1.40 1.96 -8.15
N VAL A 34 0.21 2.57 -8.12
CA VAL A 34 -0.84 2.29 -9.12
C VAL A 34 -0.37 2.66 -10.54
N GLY A 35 0.45 3.71 -10.66
CA GLY A 35 1.07 4.11 -11.92
C GLY A 35 2.14 3.13 -12.41
N GLU A 36 2.95 2.56 -11.53
CA GLU A 36 3.91 1.49 -11.85
C GLU A 36 3.18 0.19 -12.23
N LEU A 37 2.18 -0.22 -11.44
CA LEU A 37 1.30 -1.35 -11.77
C LEU A 37 0.66 -1.20 -13.16
N THR A 38 0.18 0.00 -13.49
CA THR A 38 -0.38 0.29 -14.82
C THR A 38 0.66 0.11 -15.93
N ARG A 39 1.90 0.54 -15.69
CA ARG A 39 3.00 0.38 -16.66
C ARG A 39 3.37 -1.08 -16.85
N ALA A 40 3.57 -1.83 -15.76
CA ALA A 40 3.88 -3.25 -15.80
C ALA A 40 2.80 -4.05 -16.54
N TYR A 41 1.52 -3.76 -16.26
CA TYR A 41 0.39 -4.40 -16.94
C TYR A 41 0.40 -4.14 -18.44
N ARG A 42 0.53 -2.87 -18.85
CA ARG A 42 0.51 -2.49 -20.27
C ARG A 42 1.67 -3.09 -21.06
N ARG A 43 2.82 -3.26 -20.41
CA ARG A 43 4.05 -3.80 -21.01
C ARG A 43 4.17 -5.32 -20.89
N LYS A 44 3.23 -5.98 -20.21
CA LYS A 44 3.25 -7.43 -19.93
C LYS A 44 4.54 -7.85 -19.23
N GLU A 45 4.97 -7.05 -18.25
CA GLU A 45 6.19 -7.31 -17.49
C GLU A 45 5.96 -8.45 -16.48
N ASP A 46 6.98 -9.28 -16.27
CA ASP A 46 6.88 -10.49 -15.44
C ASP A 46 6.70 -10.19 -13.93
N HIS A 47 6.97 -8.96 -13.50
CA HIS A 47 6.90 -8.52 -12.10
C HIS A 47 5.56 -7.87 -11.72
N LEU A 48 4.51 -8.04 -12.54
CA LEU A 48 3.17 -7.51 -12.28
C LEU A 48 2.64 -7.86 -10.87
N GLY A 49 2.95 -9.07 -10.39
CA GLY A 49 2.55 -9.52 -9.06
C GLY A 49 3.20 -8.72 -7.92
N SER A 50 4.43 -8.24 -8.10
CA SER A 50 5.13 -7.40 -7.13
C SER A 50 4.44 -6.03 -7.02
N GLU A 51 4.14 -5.41 -8.17
CA GLU A 51 3.43 -4.13 -8.22
C GLU A 51 2.04 -4.20 -7.57
N MET A 52 1.33 -5.33 -7.75
CA MET A 52 0.07 -5.56 -7.06
C MET A 52 0.24 -5.65 -5.54
N ALA A 53 1.32 -6.27 -5.08
CA ALA A 53 1.63 -6.36 -3.66
C ALA A 53 2.00 -4.99 -3.07
N ASP A 54 2.72 -4.16 -3.83
CA ASP A 54 3.06 -2.79 -3.42
C ASP A 54 1.82 -1.91 -3.30
N VAL A 55 0.92 -1.94 -4.30
CA VAL A 55 -0.38 -1.24 -4.22
C VAL A 55 -1.20 -1.68 -3.02
N LEU A 56 -1.27 -3.00 -2.76
CA LEU A 56 -1.97 -3.55 -1.59
C LEU A 56 -1.34 -3.05 -0.29
N ALA A 57 -0.02 -3.10 -0.16
CA ALA A 57 0.69 -2.64 1.04
C ALA A 57 0.45 -1.14 1.29
N TRP A 58 0.54 -0.31 0.24
CA TRP A 58 0.36 1.13 0.37
C TRP A 58 -1.07 1.52 0.71
N MET A 59 -2.07 0.83 0.16
CA MET A 59 -3.48 1.05 0.50
C MET A 59 -3.73 0.76 1.98
N VAL A 60 -3.18 -0.33 2.50
CA VAL A 60 -3.30 -0.68 3.91
C VAL A 60 -2.51 0.28 4.82
N SER A 61 -1.35 0.77 4.38
CA SER A 61 -0.62 1.84 5.07
C SER A 61 -1.44 3.13 5.18
N VAL A 62 -2.12 3.54 4.12
CA VAL A 62 -3.05 4.68 4.14
C VAL A 62 -4.20 4.43 5.13
N ALA A 63 -4.86 3.27 5.07
CA ALA A 63 -5.95 2.93 5.98
C ALA A 63 -5.50 3.01 7.45
N ASN A 64 -4.31 2.47 7.76
CA ASN A 64 -3.71 2.53 9.09
C ASN A 64 -3.45 3.96 9.58
N LEU A 65 -2.97 4.86 8.70
CA LEU A 65 -2.76 6.26 9.04
C LEU A 65 -4.06 7.02 9.29
N LEU A 66 -5.11 6.71 8.53
CA LEU A 66 -6.41 7.34 8.65
C LEU A 66 -7.27 6.74 9.78
N GLY A 67 -6.81 5.65 10.40
CA GLY A 67 -7.57 4.95 11.44
C GLY A 67 -8.82 4.25 10.90
N ILE A 68 -8.78 3.83 9.63
CA ILE A 68 -9.88 3.13 8.95
C ILE A 68 -9.65 1.63 9.07
N ASP A 69 -10.65 0.90 9.55
CA ASP A 69 -10.68 -0.56 9.47
C ASP A 69 -11.15 -1.00 8.09
N LEU A 70 -10.44 -1.94 7.47
CA LEU A 70 -10.78 -2.46 6.15
C LEU A 70 -11.70 -3.69 6.22
N GLU A 71 -11.99 -4.17 7.43
CA GLU A 71 -12.86 -5.31 7.74
C GLU A 71 -13.67 -5.04 9.01
#